data_AF-A0A5K1EEL0-F1
#
_entry.id   AF-A0A5K1EEL0-F1
#
_cell.length_a   1.000
_cell.length_b   1.000
_cell.length_c   1.000
_cell.angle_alpha   90.00
_cell.angle_beta   90.00
_cell.angle_gamma   90.00
#
_symmetry.space_group_name_H-M   'P 1'
#
loop_
_entity.id
_entity.type
_entity.pdbx_description
1 polymer ?
#
loop_
_entity_poly.entity_id
_entity_poly.type
_entity_poly.pdbx_seq_one_letter_code
_entity_poly.pdbx_strand_id
1 'polypeptide(L)'
;DFSFKCGDWLVFGSETSGLLPEVLNDCTNGPYGGGTLRIPMVETYVRCLNLSVSVGIALYEASRQLGYEQMQLHSGSSPSKVFMKEDIFC
;
A
#
# COMPACT_ATOMS: atom_id res chain seq x y z
N ASP A 1 -10.92 11.44 1.16
CA ASP A 1 -11.27 10.17 0.50
C ASP A 1 -10.20 9.86 -0.52
N PHE A 2 -9.68 8.64 -0.56
CA PHE A 2 -8.61 8.23 -1.48
C PHE A 2 -9.11 7.06 -2.32
N SER A 3 -8.93 7.16 -3.63
CA SER A 3 -9.38 6.15 -4.59
C SER A 3 -8.19 5.41 -5.19
N PHE A 4 -8.07 4.13 -4.87
CA PHE A 4 -7.05 3.25 -5.43
C PHE A 4 -7.33 2.97 -6.91
N LYS A 5 -6.25 2.91 -7.70
CA LYS A 5 -6.27 2.52 -9.12
C LYS A 5 -5.42 1.29 -9.35
N CYS A 6 -5.76 0.53 -10.38
CA CYS A 6 -4.94 -0.60 -10.80
C CYS A 6 -3.56 -0.07 -11.25
N GLY A 7 -2.50 -0.68 -10.73
CA GLY A 7 -1.13 -0.25 -10.96
C GLY A 7 -0.57 0.74 -9.92
N ASP A 8 -1.36 1.11 -8.89
CA ASP A 8 -0.86 1.90 -7.76
C ASP A 8 0.07 1.06 -6.87
N TRP A 9 1.05 1.74 -6.27
CA TRP A 9 2.04 1.13 -5.40
C TRP A 9 1.79 1.57 -3.96
N LEU A 10 1.67 0.61 -3.06
CA LEU A 10 1.58 0.85 -1.62
C LEU A 10 2.96 0.71 -0.99
N VAL A 11 3.48 1.82 -0.47
CA VAL A 11 4.79 1.85 0.19
C VAL A 11 4.59 1.89 1.70
N PHE A 12 5.21 0.95 2.41
CA PHE A 12 5.17 0.89 3.87
C PHE A 12 6.58 1.04 4.43
N GLY A 13 6.68 1.80 5.52
CA GLY A 13 7.92 1.94 6.27
C GLY A 13 8.16 0.81 7.25
N SER A 14 9.35 0.77 7.83
CA SER A 14 9.68 -0.21 8.89
C SER A 14 8.83 0.02 10.14
N GLU A 15 8.57 -1.05 10.91
CA GLU A 15 7.75 -0.96 12.13
C GLU A 15 8.38 -0.03 13.19
N THR A 16 9.71 0.07 13.21
CA THR A 16 10.45 0.83 14.21
C THR A 16 10.73 2.27 13.78
N SER A 17 11.04 2.49 12.51
CA SER A 17 11.50 3.80 12.01
C SER A 17 10.53 4.46 11.03
N GLY A 18 9.49 3.76 10.59
CA GLY A 18 8.51 4.26 9.63
C GLY A 18 9.12 4.53 8.26
N LEU A 19 8.49 5.42 7.49
CA LEU A 19 9.00 5.91 6.21
C LEU A 19 9.99 7.05 6.46
N LEU A 20 11.11 7.03 5.74
CA LEU A 20 12.05 8.15 5.75
C LEU A 20 11.34 9.44 5.29
N PRO A 21 11.65 10.60 5.90
CA PRO A 21 11.00 11.87 5.57
C PRO A 21 11.21 12.28 4.10
N GLU A 22 12.32 11.85 3.48
CA GLU A 22 12.58 12.03 2.05
C GLU A 22 11.54 11.28 1.19
N VAL A 23 11.25 10.03 1.53
CA VAL A 23 10.24 9.21 0.83
C VAL A 23 8.84 9.80 1.01
N LEU A 24 8.50 10.27 2.22
CA LEU A 24 7.22 10.96 2.47
C LEU A 24 7.10 12.24 1.64
N ASN A 25 8.20 12.99 1.52
CA ASN A 25 8.24 14.19 0.72
C ASN A 25 8.08 13.88 -0.77
N ASP A 26 8.72 12.82 -1.27
CA ASP A 26 8.57 12.36 -2.66
C ASP A 26 7.16 11.81 -2.95
N CYS A 27 6.55 11.10 -2.00
CA CYS A 27 5.16 10.64 -2.11
C CYS A 27 4.14 11.80 -2.10
N THR A 28 4.49 12.95 -1.52
CA THR A 28 3.61 14.11 -1.42
C THR A 28 3.83 15.12 -2.54
N ASN A 29 5.09 15.38 -2.90
CA ASN A 29 5.51 16.47 -3.79
C ASN A 29 6.13 15.98 -5.11
N GLY A 30 6.38 14.68 -5.24
CA GLY A 30 6.99 14.10 -6.44
C GLY A 30 5.99 13.85 -7.58
N PRO A 31 6.48 13.68 -8.82
CA PRO A 31 5.64 13.44 -10.01
C PRO A 31 4.93 12.08 -9.99
N TYR A 32 5.38 11.15 -9.15
CA TYR A 32 4.77 9.83 -8.93
C TYR A 32 4.03 9.76 -7.58
N GLY A 33 3.89 10.89 -6.89
CA GLY A 33 3.31 10.97 -5.55
C GLY A 33 1.79 10.73 -5.57
N GLY A 34 1.37 9.62 -4.97
CA GLY A 34 -0.05 9.30 -4.76
C GLY A 34 -0.64 9.92 -3.49
N GLY A 35 0.17 10.56 -2.64
CA GLY A 35 -0.24 11.05 -1.33
C GLY A 35 -0.03 10.04 -0.20
N THR A 36 -0.40 10.46 1.02
CA THR A 36 -0.17 9.70 2.25
C THR A 36 -1.47 9.23 2.89
N LEU A 37 -1.54 7.93 3.24
CA LEU A 37 -2.68 7.31 3.88
C LEU A 37 -2.37 7.01 5.35
N ARG A 38 -3.35 7.22 6.23
CA ARG A 38 -3.25 6.85 7.66
C ARG A 38 -4.46 6.01 8.04
N ILE A 39 -4.21 4.87 8.67
CA ILE A 39 -5.27 4.04 9.26
C ILE A 39 -5.78 4.76 10.51
N PRO A 40 -7.09 5.05 10.60
CA PRO A 40 -7.66 5.65 11.80
C PRO A 40 -7.45 4.72 13.01
N MET A 41 -6.86 5.23 14.09
CA MET A 41 -6.67 4.49 15.34
C MET A 41 -7.21 5.29 16.51
N VAL A 42 -7.79 4.61 17.50
CA VAL A 42 -8.14 5.20 18.78
C VAL A 42 -6.92 5.15 19.68
N GLU A 43 -6.34 6.31 19.98
CA GLU A 43 -5.03 6.45 20.65
C GLU A 43 -5.05 6.14 22.17
N THR A 44 -6.13 5.55 22.69
CA THR A 44 -6.32 5.31 24.13
C THR A 44 -5.47 4.16 24.67
N TYR A 45 -5.17 3.13 23.86
CA TYR A 45 -4.44 1.94 24.32
C TYR A 45 -3.37 1.41 23.36
N VAL A 46 -3.39 1.82 22.08
CA VAL A 46 -2.51 1.25 21.04
C VAL A 46 -1.74 2.37 20.37
N ARG A 47 -0.40 2.30 20.42
CA ARG A 47 0.50 3.32 19.86
C ARG A 47 0.78 3.13 18.37
N CYS A 48 0.73 1.89 17.90
CA CYS A 48 0.92 1.53 16.50
C CYS A 48 0.30 0.14 16.26
N LEU A 49 -0.24 -0.07 15.06
CA LEU A 49 -0.55 -1.41 14.58
C LEU A 49 0.74 -2.07 14.11
N ASN A 50 0.78 -3.40 14.22
CA ASN A 50 1.85 -4.16 13.58
C ASN A 50 1.87 -3.87 12.06
N LEU A 51 3.05 -3.90 11.47
CA LEU A 51 3.23 -3.62 10.04
C LEU A 51 2.40 -4.58 9.17
N SER A 52 2.38 -5.87 9.48
CA SER A 52 1.61 -6.86 8.71
C SER A 52 0.11 -6.60 8.74
N VAL A 53 -0.42 -6.17 9.90
CA VAL A 53 -1.83 -5.80 10.06
C VAL A 53 -2.14 -4.55 9.25
N SER A 54 -1.24 -3.57 9.26
CA SER A 54 -1.39 -2.33 8.49
C SER A 54 -1.39 -2.59 6.98
N VAL A 55 -0.48 -3.44 6.50
CA VAL A 55 -0.43 -3.89 5.10
C VAL A 55 -1.71 -4.62 4.72
N GLY A 56 -2.19 -5.54 5.58
CA GLY A 56 -3.43 -6.28 5.33
C GLY A 56 -4.66 -5.37 5.20
N ILE A 57 -4.81 -4.38 6.08
CA ILE A 57 -5.90 -3.40 6.03
C ILE A 57 -5.85 -2.60 4.71
N ALA A 58 -4.68 -2.08 4.36
CA ALA A 58 -4.51 -1.28 3.16
C ALA A 58 -4.78 -2.09 1.88
N LEU A 59 -4.25 -3.31 1.80
CA LEU A 59 -4.46 -4.20 0.66
C LEU A 59 -5.93 -4.60 0.54
N TYR A 60 -6.60 -4.87 1.66
CA TYR A 60 -8.02 -5.21 1.67
C TYR A 60 -8.88 -4.03 1.19
N GLU A 61 -8.63 -2.81 1.68
CA GLU A 61 -9.38 -1.63 1.25
C GLU A 61 -9.12 -1.30 -0.22
N ALA A 62 -7.87 -1.40 -0.70
CA ALA A 62 -7.55 -1.26 -2.12
C ALA A 62 -8.27 -2.32 -2.97
N SER A 63 -8.26 -3.58 -2.53
CA SER A 63 -8.98 -4.66 -3.20
C SER A 63 -10.48 -4.40 -3.27
N ARG A 64 -11.08 -3.91 -2.17
CA ARG A 64 -12.50 -3.59 -2.08
C ARG A 64 -12.89 -2.49 -3.07
N GLN A 65 -12.06 -1.45 -3.21
CA GLN A 65 -12.29 -0.37 -4.17
C GLN A 65 -12.10 -0.82 -5.62
N LEU A 66 -11.13 -1.70 -5.87
CA LEU A 66 -10.85 -2.28 -7.19
C LEU A 66 -11.74 -3.48 -7.54
N GLY A 67 -12.81 -3.75 -6.77
CA GLY A 67 -13.73 -4.85 -7.06
C GLY A 67 -13.11 -6.25 -7.01
N TYR A 68 -11.99 -6.43 -6.28
CA TYR A 68 -11.23 -7.67 -6.18
C TYR A 68 -10.71 -8.20 -7.53
N GLU A 69 -10.58 -7.35 -8.55
CA GLU A 69 -10.10 -7.76 -9.89
C GLU A 69 -8.72 -8.45 -9.84
N GLN A 70 -7.83 -8.01 -8.94
CA GLN A 70 -6.51 -8.62 -8.72
C GLN A 70 -6.56 -10.03 -8.11
N MET A 71 -7.65 -10.40 -7.43
CA MET A 71 -7.85 -11.75 -6.89
C MET A 71 -8.59 -12.67 -7.86
N GLN A 72 -9.22 -12.11 -8.91
CA GLN A 72 -9.72 -12.89 -10.04
C GLN A 72 -8.56 -13.20 -10.98
N LEU A 73 -7.70 -14.12 -10.55
CA LEU A 73 -6.73 -14.80 -11.41
C LEU A 73 -7.46 -15.32 -12.64
N HIS A 74 -7.27 -14.64 -13.76
CA HIS A 74 -7.74 -15.09 -15.05
C HIS A 74 -7.10 -16.44 -15.34
N SER A 75 -7.89 -17.50 -15.23
CA SER A 75 -7.64 -18.78 -15.90
C SER A 75 -7.77 -18.55 -17.41
N GLY A 76 -6.74 -17.98 -18.04
CA GLY A 76 -6.67 -17.87 -19.49
C GLY A 76 -6.00 -16.61 -20.02
N SER A 77 -4.86 -16.83 -20.68
CA SER A 77 -4.19 -16.01 -21.71
C SER A 77 -3.18 -14.91 -21.32
N SER A 78 -1.91 -15.27 -21.58
CA SER A 78 -0.69 -14.46 -21.78
C SER A 78 0.00 -13.82 -20.55
N PRO A 79 1.27 -14.17 -20.24
CA PRO A 79 2.01 -13.60 -19.13
C PRO A 79 2.62 -12.26 -19.56
N SER A 80 1.79 -11.21 -19.65
CA SER A 80 2.31 -9.85 -19.70
C SER A 80 2.73 -9.46 -18.29
N LYS A 81 3.97 -9.84 -17.94
CA LYS A 81 4.78 -9.46 -16.77
C LYS A 81 4.03 -8.56 -15.76
N VAL A 82 3.30 -9.19 -14.84
CA VAL A 82 3.07 -8.59 -13.53
C VAL A 82 4.41 -8.68 -12.82
N PHE A 83 5.23 -7.65 -13.04
CA PHE A 83 6.53 -7.49 -12.39
C PHE A 83 6.23 -7.08 -10.94
N MET A 84 5.84 -8.04 -10.11
CA MET A 84 5.94 -7.93 -8.66
C MET A 84 7.43 -7.84 -8.36
N LYS A 85 7.96 -6.62 -8.34
CA LYS A 85 9.29 -6.36 -7.82
C LYS A 85 9.15 -6.38 -6.30
N GLU A 86 9.34 -7.56 -5.73
CA GLU A 86 9.60 -7.75 -4.31
C GLU A 86 10.95 -7.10 -3.96
N ASP A 87 11.01 -5.77 -4.00
CA ASP A 87 12.05 -5.00 -3.35
C ASP A 87 11.53 -4.64 -1.94
N ILE A 88 11.23 -5.68 -1.16
CA ILE A 88 11.12 -5.58 0.30
C ILE A 88 12.56 -5.50 0.80
N PHE A 89 13.08 -4.28 0.88
CA PHE A 89 14.29 -4.03 1.64
C PHE A 89 13.90 -4.00 3.12
N CYS A 90 14.30 -5.04 3.85
CA CYS A 90 14.44 -5.00 5.31
C CYS A 90 15.54 -4.01 5.71
#